data_AF-A0A7C3LLC5-F1
#
_entry.id   AF-A0A7C3LLC5-F1
#
_cell.length_a   1.000
_cell.length_b   1.000
_cell.length_c   1.000
_cell.angle_alpha   90.00
_cell.angle_beta   90.00
_cell.angle_gamma   90.00
#
_symmetry.space_group_name_H-M   'P 1'
#
loop_
_entity.id
_entity.type
_entity.pdbx_description
1 polymer ?
#
loop_
_entity_poly.entity_id
_entity_poly.type
_entity_poly.pdbx_seq_one_letter_code
_entity_poly.pdbx_strand_id
1 'polypeptide(L)'
;MAAKKRDVSLRQVAEDVGMKLDEVRDILREASRAPKTIQDKVFNAARKLGYDLRKLKIGKRIQVRKETLEEVYVRVREKAEWGRDEIIAYLKDSLALVDRVHKRVFKDEFGA
;
A
#
# COMPACT_ATOMS: atom_id res chain seq x y z
N MET A 1 9.63 -11.21 31.95
CA MET A 1 10.57 -11.07 30.82
C MET A 1 9.76 -11.11 29.53
N ALA A 2 9.58 -9.98 28.85
CA ALA A 2 8.77 -9.92 27.63
C ALA A 2 9.53 -10.62 26.49
N ALA A 3 8.95 -11.69 25.93
CA ALA A 3 9.47 -12.36 24.76
C ALA A 3 9.61 -11.33 23.63
N LYS A 4 10.86 -11.00 23.27
CA LYS A 4 11.21 -10.17 22.12
C LYS A 4 10.49 -10.78 20.92
N LYS A 5 9.43 -10.14 20.41
CA LYS A 5 8.79 -10.54 19.14
C LYS A 5 9.92 -10.61 18.12
N ARG A 6 10.32 -11.81 17.72
CA ARG A 6 11.32 -12.01 16.67
C ARG A 6 10.73 -11.38 15.44
N ASP A 7 11.24 -10.21 15.08
CA ASP A 7 10.73 -9.45 13.96
C ASP A 7 11.23 -10.15 12.70
N VAL A 8 10.45 -11.14 12.24
CA VAL A 8 10.81 -11.97 11.10
C VAL A 8 11.02 -11.06 9.91
N SER A 9 12.19 -11.17 9.31
CA SER A 9 12.58 -10.32 8.19
C SER A 9 12.15 -10.94 6.86
N LEU A 10 11.95 -10.11 5.84
CA LEU A 10 11.67 -10.57 4.48
C LEU A 10 12.74 -11.54 3.94
N ARG A 11 13.98 -11.41 4.42
CA ARG A 11 15.09 -12.31 4.07
C ARG A 11 14.87 -13.74 4.56
N GLN A 12 14.36 -13.90 5.77
CA GLN A 12 14.04 -15.22 6.32
C GLN A 12 12.89 -15.90 5.57
N VAL A 13 11.90 -15.13 5.13
CA VAL A 13 10.82 -15.64 4.28
C VAL A 13 11.37 -16.07 2.90
N ALA A 14 12.29 -15.29 2.33
CA ALA A 14 12.95 -15.61 1.06
C ALA A 14 13.81 -16.88 1.15
N GLU A 15 14.56 -17.06 2.23
CA GLU A 15 15.35 -18.26 2.52
C GLU A 15 14.46 -19.51 2.70
N ASP A 16 13.35 -19.41 3.44
CA ASP A 16 12.42 -20.54 3.66
C ASP A 16 11.73 -21.00 2.36
N VAL A 17 11.40 -20.07 1.46
CA VAL A 17 10.73 -20.38 0.19
C VAL A 17 11.72 -20.75 -0.92
N GLY A 18 13.01 -20.37 -0.76
CA GLY A 18 14.07 -20.56 -1.74
C GLY A 18 14.00 -19.57 -2.92
N MET A 19 13.53 -18.34 -2.67
CA MET A 19 13.30 -17.32 -3.70
C MET A 19 14.16 -16.08 -3.48
N LYS A 20 14.29 -15.24 -4.51
CA LYS A 20 15.00 -13.96 -4.36
C LYS A 20 14.18 -13.01 -3.47
N LEU A 21 14.88 -12.19 -2.68
CA LEU A 21 14.27 -11.22 -1.78
C LEU A 21 13.31 -10.27 -2.51
N ASP A 22 13.70 -9.77 -3.69
CA ASP A 22 12.88 -8.85 -4.48
C ASP A 22 11.60 -9.52 -4.98
N GLU A 23 11.66 -10.78 -5.42
CA GLU A 23 10.48 -11.52 -5.87
C GLU A 23 9.50 -11.76 -4.72
N VAL A 24 10.00 -12.15 -3.54
CA VAL A 24 9.17 -12.31 -2.34
C VAL A 24 8.56 -10.98 -1.91
N ARG A 25 9.33 -9.89 -1.99
CA ARG A 25 8.85 -8.54 -1.70
C ARG A 25 7.73 -8.14 -2.66
N ASP A 26 7.88 -8.40 -3.96
CA ASP A 26 6.91 -8.03 -4.97
C ASP A 26 5.63 -8.88 -4.88
N ILE A 27 5.75 -10.16 -4.54
CA ILE A 27 4.61 -11.04 -4.22
C ILE A 27 3.87 -10.54 -3.00
N LEU A 28 4.57 -10.24 -1.90
CA LEU A 28 3.96 -9.73 -0.68
C LEU A 28 3.35 -8.33 -0.82
N ARG A 29 3.80 -7.56 -1.81
CA ARG A 29 3.22 -6.26 -2.19
C ARG A 29 2.06 -6.36 -3.19
N GLU A 30 1.68 -7.58 -3.60
CA GLU A 30 0.70 -7.83 -4.67
C GLU A 30 1.08 -7.15 -6.01
N ALA A 31 2.35 -6.81 -6.19
CA ALA A 31 2.88 -6.17 -7.39
C ALA A 31 3.37 -7.21 -8.43
N SER A 32 3.53 -8.47 -8.00
CA SER A 32 3.99 -9.57 -8.85
C SER A 32 2.83 -10.22 -9.62
N ARG A 33 3.09 -10.58 -10.89
CA ARG A 33 2.23 -11.44 -11.71
C ARG A 33 2.53 -12.94 -11.53
N ALA A 34 3.24 -13.31 -10.46
CA ALA A 34 3.58 -14.71 -10.19
C ALA A 34 2.31 -15.59 -10.11
N PRO A 35 2.39 -16.86 -10.52
CA PRO A 35 1.31 -17.83 -10.36
C PRO A 35 0.77 -17.88 -8.94
N LYS A 36 -0.55 -18.04 -8.80
CA LYS A 36 -1.25 -18.07 -7.49
C LYS A 36 -0.68 -19.11 -6.52
N THR A 37 -0.22 -20.24 -7.04
CA THR A 37 0.47 -21.30 -6.26
C THR A 37 1.75 -20.82 -5.59
N ILE A 38 2.53 -19.96 -6.27
CA ILE A 38 3.76 -19.39 -5.73
C ILE A 38 3.44 -18.30 -4.71
N GLN A 39 2.40 -17.49 -4.98
CA GLN A 39 1.93 -16.50 -4.02
C GLN A 39 1.48 -17.17 -2.72
N ASP A 40 0.65 -18.22 -2.80
CA ASP A 40 0.17 -18.97 -1.64
C ASP A 40 1.33 -19.58 -0.84
N LYS A 41 2.36 -20.10 -1.52
CA LYS A 41 3.58 -20.62 -0.87
C LYS A 41 4.28 -19.53 -0.05
N VAL A 42 4.47 -18.33 -0.63
CA VAL A 42 5.09 -17.19 0.05
C VAL A 42 4.26 -16.68 1.22
N PHE A 43 2.93 -16.53 1.05
CA PHE A 43 2.05 -16.09 2.12
C PHE A 43 1.97 -17.11 3.26
N ASN A 44 1.97 -18.41 2.96
CA ASN A 44 1.97 -19.46 3.98
C ASN A 44 3.29 -19.51 4.75
N ALA A 45 4.44 -19.38 4.06
CA ALA A 45 5.75 -19.28 4.70
C ALA A 45 5.84 -18.04 5.61
N ALA A 46 5.38 -16.88 5.12
CA ALA A 46 5.32 -15.65 5.90
C ALA A 46 4.46 -15.80 7.18
N ARG A 47 3.28 -16.44 7.08
CA ARG A 47 2.42 -16.74 8.24
C ARG A 47 3.08 -17.71 9.21
N LYS A 48 3.68 -18.79 8.71
CA LYS A 48 4.34 -19.82 9.52
C LYS A 48 5.49 -19.24 10.34
N LEU A 49 6.24 -18.33 9.74
CA LEU A 49 7.36 -17.65 10.41
C LEU A 49 6.87 -16.53 11.33
N GLY A 50 5.62 -16.10 11.26
CA GLY A 50 5.09 -15.01 12.08
C GLY A 50 5.46 -13.62 11.56
N TYR A 51 5.72 -13.47 10.26
CA TYR A 51 5.94 -12.19 9.61
C TYR A 51 4.71 -11.28 9.77
N ASP A 52 4.95 -10.03 10.20
CA ASP A 52 3.86 -9.07 10.39
C ASP A 52 3.37 -8.51 9.04
N LEU A 53 2.37 -9.19 8.46
CA LEU A 53 1.71 -8.77 7.23
C LEU A 53 1.03 -7.38 7.36
N ARG A 54 0.82 -6.85 8.57
CA ARG A 54 0.31 -5.48 8.75
C ARG A 54 1.33 -4.45 8.28
N LYS A 55 2.62 -4.75 8.35
CA LYS A 55 3.69 -3.89 7.81
C LYS A 55 3.56 -3.71 6.30
N LEU A 56 3.08 -4.72 5.58
CA LEU A 56 2.80 -4.61 4.13
C LEU A 56 1.62 -3.67 3.87
N LYS A 57 0.53 -3.80 4.64
CA LYS A 57 -0.62 -2.88 4.54
C LYS A 57 -0.22 -1.43 4.85
N ILE A 58 0.61 -1.23 5.88
CA ILE A 58 1.14 0.09 6.24
C ILE A 58 2.04 0.63 5.12
N GLY A 59 2.96 -0.20 4.60
CA GLY A 59 3.82 0.16 3.47
C GLY A 59 3.02 0.58 2.23
N LYS A 60 1.99 -0.20 1.86
CA LYS A 60 1.08 0.12 0.75
C LYS A 60 0.35 1.45 0.99
N ARG A 61 -0.19 1.66 2.20
CA ARG A 61 -0.85 2.92 2.58
C ARG A 61 0.07 4.12 2.49
N ILE A 62 1.31 4.01 2.98
CA ILE A 62 2.30 5.08 2.93
C ILE A 62 2.73 5.36 1.49
N GLN A 63 2.91 4.33 0.67
CA GLN A 63 3.24 4.49 -0.74
C GLN A 63 2.13 5.22 -1.50
N VAL A 64 0.88 4.77 -1.37
CA VAL A 64 -0.27 5.45 -1.99
C VAL A 64 -0.34 6.92 -1.53
N ARG A 65 -0.15 7.17 -0.22
CA ARG A 65 -0.15 8.54 0.31
C ARG A 65 0.97 9.39 -0.28
N LYS A 66 2.17 8.81 -0.48
CA LYS A 66 3.29 9.50 -1.14
C LYS A 66 2.94 9.85 -2.58
N GLU A 67 2.44 8.89 -3.36
CA GLU A 67 2.04 9.08 -4.76
C GLU A 67 0.98 10.20 -4.87
N THR A 68 -0.06 10.18 -4.02
CA THR A 68 -1.08 11.24 -3.98
C THR A 68 -0.48 12.61 -3.64
N LEU A 69 0.43 12.68 -2.67
CA LEU A 69 1.08 13.95 -2.30
C LEU A 69 2.00 14.47 -3.41
N GLU A 70 2.70 13.59 -4.12
CA GLU A 70 3.52 13.96 -5.28
C GLU A 70 2.66 14.52 -6.41
N GLU A 71 1.53 13.89 -6.73
CA GLU A 71 0.58 14.41 -7.73
C GLU A 71 0.04 15.80 -7.35
N VAL A 72 -0.40 15.97 -6.11
CA VAL A 72 -0.86 17.27 -5.59
C VAL A 72 0.25 18.32 -5.68
N TYR A 73 1.45 17.96 -5.26
CA TYR A 73 2.61 18.86 -5.30
C TYR A 73 2.94 19.30 -6.72
N VAL A 74 3.00 18.35 -7.68
CA VAL A 74 3.24 18.66 -9.09
C VAL A 74 2.16 19.60 -9.62
N ARG A 75 0.88 19.33 -9.32
CA ARG A 75 -0.23 20.15 -9.81
C ARG A 75 -0.19 21.57 -9.28
N VAL A 76 0.07 21.74 -7.98
CA VAL A 76 0.23 23.07 -7.35
C VAL A 76 1.45 23.78 -7.93
N ARG A 77 2.56 23.08 -8.15
CA ARG A 77 3.78 23.65 -8.72
C ARG A 77 3.60 24.11 -10.16
N GLU A 78 2.89 23.35 -10.99
CA GLU A 78 2.57 23.71 -12.38
C GLU A 78 1.61 24.89 -12.47
N LYS A 79 0.87 25.17 -11.40
CA LYS A 79 -0.09 26.26 -11.26
C LYS A 79 0.44 27.35 -10.36
N ALA A 80 1.57 27.94 -10.76
CA ALA A 80 2.26 28.98 -10.00
C ALA A 80 1.40 30.24 -9.79
N GLU A 81 0.36 30.44 -10.61
CA GLU A 81 -0.63 31.52 -10.48
C GLU A 81 -1.66 31.29 -9.36
N TRP A 82 -1.78 30.06 -8.85
CA TRP A 82 -2.74 29.76 -7.79
C TRP A 82 -2.32 30.40 -6.47
N GLY A 83 -3.23 31.18 -5.91
CA GLY A 83 -3.16 31.61 -4.53
C GLY A 83 -3.59 30.49 -3.58
N ARG A 84 -3.61 30.83 -2.29
CA ARG A 84 -4.02 29.91 -1.22
C ARG A 84 -5.43 29.38 -1.43
N ASP A 85 -6.36 30.22 -1.88
CA ASP A 85 -7.77 29.87 -1.97
C ASP A 85 -8.04 28.92 -3.14
N GLU A 86 -7.36 29.10 -4.27
CA GLU A 86 -7.41 28.20 -5.42
C GLU A 86 -6.84 26.81 -5.08
N ILE A 87 -5.73 26.77 -4.32
CA ILE A 87 -5.15 25.52 -3.84
C ILE A 87 -6.13 24.81 -2.89
N ILE A 88 -6.75 25.53 -1.95
CA ILE A 88 -7.74 24.95 -1.04
C ILE A 88 -8.97 24.43 -1.80
N ALA A 89 -9.46 25.18 -2.79
CA ALA A 89 -10.59 24.77 -3.62
C ALA A 89 -10.27 23.48 -4.39
N TYR A 90 -9.11 23.41 -5.04
CA TYR A 90 -8.65 22.20 -5.73
C TYR A 90 -8.59 20.99 -4.80
N LEU A 91 -8.00 21.14 -3.61
CA LEU A 91 -7.92 20.05 -2.64
C LEU A 91 -9.30 19.58 -2.16
N LYS A 92 -10.24 20.49 -1.94
CA LYS A 92 -11.63 20.15 -1.58
C LYS A 92 -12.32 19.37 -2.70
N ASP A 93 -12.17 19.80 -3.94
CA ASP A 93 -12.77 19.12 -5.10
C ASP A 93 -12.17 17.73 -5.31
N SER A 94 -10.86 17.58 -5.13
CA SER A 94 -10.16 16.29 -5.17
C SER A 94 -10.67 15.34 -4.09
N LEU A 95 -10.85 15.81 -2.85
CA LEU A 95 -11.42 15.00 -1.77
C LEU A 95 -12.87 14.57 -2.08
N ALA A 96 -13.71 15.49 -2.56
CA ALA A 96 -15.09 15.17 -2.93
C ALA A 96 -15.19 14.16 -4.08
N LEU A 97 -14.24 14.19 -5.02
CA LEU A 97 -14.14 13.18 -6.07
C LEU A 97 -13.82 11.79 -5.50
N VAL A 98 -12.86 11.70 -4.58
CA VAL A 98 -12.52 10.44 -3.90
C VAL A 98 -13.73 9.88 -3.16
N ASP A 99 -14.45 10.71 -2.40
CA ASP A 99 -15.65 10.29 -1.67
C ASP A 99 -16.75 9.76 -2.60
N ARG A 100 -16.97 10.43 -3.73
CA ARG A 100 -17.95 10.00 -4.74
C ARG A 100 -17.56 8.68 -5.39
N VAL A 101 -16.29 8.51 -5.75
CA VAL A 101 -15.77 7.25 -6.31
C VAL A 101 -15.89 6.13 -5.29
N HIS A 102 -15.49 6.38 -4.04
CA HIS A 102 -15.56 5.40 -2.96
C HIS A 102 -17.01 4.93 -2.73
N LYS A 103 -17.96 5.85 -2.60
CA LYS A 103 -19.40 5.53 -2.45
C LYS A 103 -19.96 4.75 -3.64
N ARG A 104 -19.49 5.01 -4.85
CA ARG A 104 -19.97 4.35 -6.07
C ARG A 104 -19.39 2.95 -6.25
N VAL A 105 -18.11 2.76 -5.94
CA VAL A 105 -17.39 1.49 -6.16
C VAL A 105 -17.64 0.50 -5.02
N PHE A 106 -17.76 0.98 -3.78
CA PHE A 106 -17.98 0.14 -2.61
C PHE A 106 -19.41 0.23 -2.06
N LYS A 107 -20.39 0.27 -2.97
CA LYS A 107 -21.82 0.36 -2.62
C LYS A 107 -22.27 -0.75 -1.67
N ASP A 108 -21.78 -1.97 -1.85
CA ASP A 108 -22.24 -3.13 -1.06
C ASP A 108 -21.53 -3.26 0.29
N GLU A 109 -20.38 -2.59 0.47
CA GLU A 109 -19.56 -2.67 1.69
C GLU A 109 -19.78 -1.48 2.63
N PHE A 110 -20.22 -0.33 2.10
CA PHE A 110 -20.41 0.92 2.85
C PHE A 110 -21.66 1.71 2.43
N GLY A 111 -22.53 1.12 1.62
CA GLY A 111 -23.83 1.72 1.29
C GLY A 111 -24.77 1.69 2.48
N ALA A 112 -25.41 2.82 2.74
CA ALA A 112 -26.63 2.89 3.54
C ALA A 112 -27.80 2.28 2.77
#